data_AF-A0A960F1C1-F1
#
_entry.id   AF-A0A960F1C1-F1
#
_cell.length_a   1.000
_cell.length_b   1.000
_cell.length_c   1.000
_cell.angle_alpha   90.00
_cell.angle_beta   90.00
_cell.angle_gamma   90.00
#
_symmetry.space_group_name_H-M   'P 1'
#
loop_
_entity.id
_entity.type
_entity.pdbx_description
1 polymer ?
#
loop_
_entity_poly.entity_id
_entity_poly.type
_entity_poly.pdbx_seq_one_letter_code
_entity_poly.pdbx_strand_id
1 'polypeptide(L)'
;MPYTLTVWGLWMIGAAVIGLVIGWLLGRRGNLPVDDAPRPTAPATPATPEVERLRAKVAQLEGVAIERDRLEWELAEARSKALSAGTSPAPAVFAPVVEDDGALAAMTAERDEWVAKAAAYEQVVGELRVRAWNAEAKVGELRQVVQTMQAASRAAAAPAA
;
A
#
# COMPACT_ATOMS: atom_id res chain seq x y z
N MET A 1 -31.56 17.09 -16.90
CA MET A 1 -30.95 15.75 -17.06
C MET A 1 -29.63 15.70 -16.29
N PRO A 2 -29.67 15.51 -14.95
CA PRO A 2 -28.50 15.61 -14.06
C PRO A 2 -27.59 14.37 -14.05
N TYR A 3 -28.05 13.25 -14.61
CA TYR A 3 -27.37 11.96 -14.60
C TYR A 3 -26.14 11.88 -15.53
N THR A 4 -25.99 12.81 -16.48
CA THR A 4 -24.83 12.82 -17.40
C THR A 4 -23.59 13.45 -16.75
N LEU A 5 -23.79 14.45 -15.87
CA LEU A 5 -22.69 15.12 -15.17
C LEU A 5 -22.04 14.22 -14.12
N THR A 6 -22.83 13.41 -13.41
CA THR A 6 -22.32 12.47 -12.40
C THR A 6 -21.51 11.36 -13.04
N VAL A 7 -21.93 10.84 -14.20
CA VAL A 7 -21.19 9.82 -14.95
C VAL A 7 -19.85 10.36 -15.44
N TRP A 8 -19.82 11.61 -15.91
CA TRP A 8 -18.58 12.25 -16.36
C TRP A 8 -17.61 12.51 -15.19
N GLY A 9 -18.13 12.95 -14.04
CA GLY A 9 -17.34 13.12 -12.82
C GLY A 9 -16.71 11.81 -12.33
N LEU A 10 -17.46 10.70 -12.39
CA LEU A 10 -16.95 9.39 -12.01
C LEU A 10 -15.79 8.93 -12.90
N TRP A 11 -15.90 9.19 -14.21
CA TRP A 11 -14.84 8.90 -15.19
C TRP A 11 -13.55 9.68 -14.93
N MET A 12 -13.67 10.97 -14.60
CA MET A 12 -12.50 11.82 -14.29
C MET A 12 -11.78 11.39 -13.03
N ILE A 13 -12.52 10.97 -12.00
CA ILE A 13 -11.93 10.42 -10.77
C ILE A 13 -11.21 9.10 -11.08
N GLY A 14 -11.82 8.22 -11.87
CA GLY A 14 -11.18 6.97 -12.32
C GLY A 14 -9.87 7.22 -13.07
N ALA A 15 -9.88 8.15 -14.03
CA ALA A 15 -8.68 8.50 -14.80
C ALA A 15 -7.57 9.10 -13.92
N ALA A 16 -7.92 9.92 -12.92
CA ALA A 16 -6.94 10.51 -12.01
C ALA A 16 -6.26 9.45 -11.13
N VAL A 17 -7.02 8.48 -10.60
CA VAL A 17 -6.47 7.37 -9.80
C VAL A 17 -5.54 6.51 -10.65
N ILE A 18 -5.94 6.19 -11.88
CA ILE A 18 -5.13 5.40 -12.82
C ILE A 18 -3.83 6.16 -13.16
N GLY A 19 -3.92 7.45 -13.48
CA GLY A 19 -2.76 8.31 -13.74
C GLY A 19 -1.80 8.40 -12.56
N LEU A 20 -2.32 8.48 -11.33
CA LEU A 20 -1.51 8.49 -10.11
C LEU A 20 -0.76 7.17 -9.91
N VAL A 21 -1.42 6.04 -10.10
CA VAL A 21 -0.82 4.70 -9.98
C VAL A 21 0.25 4.48 -11.05
N ILE A 22 -0.03 4.86 -12.30
CA ILE A 22 0.92 4.76 -13.40
C ILE A 22 2.12 5.70 -13.15
N GLY A 23 1.88 6.95 -12.76
CA GLY A 23 2.93 7.91 -12.44
C GLY A 23 3.82 7.46 -11.29
N TRP A 24 3.22 6.85 -10.26
CA TRP A 24 3.95 6.27 -9.13
C TRP A 24 4.82 5.06 -9.55
N LEU A 25 4.28 4.19 -10.41
CA LEU A 25 5.03 3.04 -10.95
C LEU A 25 6.20 3.47 -11.86
N LEU A 26 6.01 4.51 -12.68
CA LEU A 26 7.06 5.04 -13.55
C LEU A 26 8.11 5.81 -12.73
N GLY A 27 7.71 6.62 -11.76
CA GLY A 27 8.62 7.32 -10.85
C GLY A 27 9.49 6.37 -10.03
N ARG A 28 9.00 5.16 -9.74
CA ARG A 28 9.76 4.12 -9.05
C ARG A 28 10.90 3.53 -9.88
N ARG A 29 10.86 3.64 -11.23
CA ARG A 29 11.93 3.17 -12.13
C ARG A 29 12.98 4.24 -12.45
N GLY A 30 12.66 5.53 -12.29
CA GLY A 30 13.54 6.65 -12.66
C GLY A 30 14.69 6.97 -11.70
N ASN A 31 14.75 6.33 -10.53
CA ASN A 31 15.78 6.58 -9.51
C ASN A 31 16.94 5.56 -9.52
N LEU A 32 17.09 4.77 -10.59
CA LEU A 32 18.33 4.02 -10.83
C LEU A 32 19.32 4.97 -11.51
N PRO A 33 20.46 5.33 -10.89
CA PRO A 33 21.53 6.00 -11.59
C PRO A 33 21.99 5.08 -12.72
N VAL A 34 21.77 5.49 -13.97
CA VAL A 34 22.49 4.92 -15.11
C VAL A 34 23.90 5.48 -15.03
N ASP A 35 24.76 4.78 -14.29
CA ASP A 35 26.21 5.02 -14.28
C ASP A 35 26.80 4.46 -15.59
N ASP A 36 26.61 5.21 -16.68
CA ASP A 36 27.46 5.06 -17.87
C ASP A 36 28.77 5.83 -17.65
N ALA A 37 29.64 5.26 -16.82
CA ALA A 37 31.02 5.69 -16.70
C ALA A 37 31.96 4.47 -16.75
N PRO A 38 32.79 4.31 -17.80
CA PRO A 38 33.71 3.19 -17.88
C PRO A 38 34.96 3.51 -17.06
N ARG A 39 35.14 2.88 -15.88
CA ARG A 39 36.47 2.78 -15.25
C ARG A 39 36.56 1.71 -14.15
N PRO A 40 37.79 1.37 -13.71
CA PRO A 40 38.52 0.16 -14.04
C PRO A 40 38.41 -0.90 -12.94
N THR A 41 38.80 -2.13 -13.26
CA THR A 41 38.96 -3.28 -12.36
C THR A 41 39.57 -2.89 -11.00
N ALA A 42 38.74 -2.89 -9.94
CA ALA A 42 39.15 -2.86 -8.55
C ALA A 42 38.80 -4.20 -7.89
N PRO A 43 39.61 -4.68 -6.92
CA PRO A 43 39.51 -6.05 -6.42
C PRO A 43 38.24 -6.26 -5.59
N ALA A 44 37.73 -7.49 -5.65
CA ALA A 44 36.50 -7.95 -5.01
C ALA A 44 36.36 -7.42 -3.57
N THR A 45 35.41 -6.50 -3.39
CA THR A 45 35.00 -6.00 -2.09
C THR A 45 34.21 -7.11 -1.38
N PRO A 46 34.43 -7.39 -0.09
CA PRO A 46 33.63 -8.38 0.63
C PRO A 46 32.17 -7.93 0.61
N ALA A 47 31.29 -8.78 0.08
CA ALA A 47 29.86 -8.52 0.01
C ALA A 47 29.36 -8.07 1.39
N THR A 48 28.88 -6.84 1.47
CA THR A 48 28.39 -6.24 2.71
C THR A 48 27.21 -7.06 3.24
N PRO A 49 27.02 -7.17 4.58
CA PRO A 49 25.91 -7.92 5.17
C PRO A 49 24.52 -7.40 4.69
N GLU A 50 24.49 -6.19 4.16
CA GLU A 50 23.33 -5.59 3.52
C GLU A 50 22.98 -6.22 2.18
N VAL A 51 23.95 -6.62 1.36
CA VAL A 51 23.70 -7.34 0.10
C VAL A 51 23.08 -8.72 0.37
N GLU A 52 23.57 -9.42 1.39
CA GLU A 52 23.01 -10.72 1.79
C GLU A 52 21.59 -10.57 2.35
N ARG A 53 21.35 -9.52 3.13
CA ARG A 53 20.00 -9.17 3.62
C ARG A 53 19.05 -8.81 2.49
N LEU A 54 19.51 -8.09 1.46
CA LEU A 54 18.72 -7.75 0.29
C LEU A 54 18.41 -8.98 -0.56
N ARG A 55 19.37 -9.90 -0.74
CA ARG A 55 19.13 -11.18 -1.41
C ARG A 55 18.09 -12.03 -0.69
N ALA A 56 18.15 -12.10 0.64
CA ALA A 56 17.15 -12.80 1.44
C ALA A 56 15.75 -12.20 1.27
N LYS A 57 15.64 -10.87 1.22
CA LYS A 57 14.36 -10.19 0.94
C LYS A 57 13.86 -10.41 -0.49
N VAL A 58 14.75 -10.44 -1.48
CA VAL A 58 14.40 -10.74 -2.87
C VAL A 58 13.85 -12.16 -2.98
N ALA A 59 14.52 -13.15 -2.38
CA ALA A 59 14.03 -14.53 -2.35
C ALA A 59 12.65 -14.65 -1.68
N GLN A 60 12.41 -13.88 -0.61
CA GLN A 60 11.10 -13.83 0.04
C GLN A 60 10.02 -13.21 -0.88
N LEU A 61 10.37 -12.16 -1.62
CA LEU A 61 9.45 -11.49 -2.56
C LEU A 61 9.15 -12.36 -3.78
N GLU A 62 10.11 -13.15 -4.26
CA GLU A 62 9.89 -14.14 -5.32
C GLU A 62 8.87 -15.20 -4.90
N GLY A 63 8.93 -15.67 -3.64
CA GLY A 63 7.93 -16.57 -3.08
C GLY A 63 6.52 -15.96 -3.08
N VAL A 64 6.39 -14.71 -2.64
CA VAL A 64 5.10 -13.99 -2.65
C VAL A 64 4.58 -13.76 -4.08
N ALA A 65 5.46 -13.53 -5.05
CA ALA A 65 5.06 -13.38 -6.45
C ALA A 65 4.50 -14.68 -7.03
N ILE A 66 5.11 -15.83 -6.70
CA ILE A 66 4.63 -17.16 -7.12
C ILE A 66 3.25 -17.45 -6.51
N GLU A 67 3.04 -17.11 -5.23
CA GLU A 67 1.73 -17.27 -4.58
C GLU A 67 0.65 -16.38 -5.19
N ARG A 68 0.98 -15.13 -5.52
CA ARG A 68 0.07 -14.23 -6.24
C ARG A 68 -0.35 -14.85 -7.58
N ASP A 69 0.62 -15.29 -8.39
CA ASP A 69 0.34 -15.84 -9.71
C ASP A 69 -0.52 -17.11 -9.63
N ARG A 70 -0.29 -17.93 -8.61
CA ARG A 70 -1.14 -19.08 -8.30
C ARG A 70 -2.57 -18.65 -7.95
N LEU A 71 -2.75 -17.68 -7.06
CA LEU A 71 -4.07 -17.21 -6.65
C LEU A 71 -4.83 -16.54 -7.80
N GLU A 72 -4.14 -15.79 -8.66
CA GLU A 72 -4.71 -15.23 -9.88
C GLU A 72 -5.20 -16.32 -10.84
N TRP A 73 -4.44 -17.41 -10.97
CA TRP A 73 -4.84 -18.55 -11.78
C TRP A 73 -6.06 -19.27 -11.19
N GLU A 74 -6.08 -19.55 -9.87
CA GLU A 74 -7.22 -20.18 -9.19
C GLU A 74 -8.50 -19.32 -9.31
N LEU A 75 -8.36 -17.99 -9.23
CA LEU A 75 -9.48 -17.05 -9.38
C LEU A 75 -10.00 -17.02 -10.82
N ALA A 76 -9.10 -17.05 -11.81
CA ALA A 76 -9.49 -17.15 -13.22
C ALA A 76 -10.23 -18.48 -13.51
N GLU A 77 -9.79 -19.58 -12.90
CA GLU A 77 -10.45 -20.89 -13.02
C GLU A 77 -11.82 -20.91 -12.32
N ALA A 78 -11.95 -20.30 -11.14
CA ALA A 78 -13.24 -20.18 -10.47
C ALA A 78 -14.24 -19.34 -11.27
N ARG A 79 -13.77 -18.24 -11.88
CA ARG A 79 -14.58 -17.42 -12.78
C ARG A 79 -15.00 -18.18 -14.02
N SER A 80 -14.11 -18.91 -14.67
CA SER A 80 -14.45 -19.69 -15.87
C SER A 80 -15.45 -20.80 -15.54
N LYS A 81 -15.29 -21.50 -14.41
CA LYS A 81 -16.26 -22.48 -13.89
C LYS A 81 -17.62 -21.85 -13.60
N ALA A 82 -17.66 -20.67 -13.00
CA ALA A 82 -18.91 -19.94 -12.75
C ALA A 82 -19.61 -19.52 -14.06
N LEU A 83 -18.85 -19.06 -15.06
CA LEU A 83 -19.40 -18.74 -16.38
C LEU A 83 -19.91 -20.00 -17.12
N SER A 84 -19.21 -21.13 -17.03
CA SER A 84 -19.62 -22.39 -17.66
C SER A 84 -20.80 -23.06 -16.94
N ALA A 85 -20.94 -22.86 -15.63
CA ALA A 85 -22.11 -23.31 -14.86
C ALA A 85 -23.35 -22.44 -15.11
N GLY A 86 -23.17 -21.22 -15.63
CA GLY A 86 -24.24 -20.26 -15.90
C GLY A 86 -24.82 -20.36 -17.31
N THR A 87 -25.37 -21.51 -17.72
CA THR A 87 -26.44 -21.58 -18.75
C THR A 87 -27.20 -22.92 -18.63
N SER A 88 -28.12 -22.98 -17.69
CA SER A 88 -29.35 -23.79 -17.84
C SER A 88 -30.44 -23.06 -17.07
N PRO A 89 -31.43 -22.44 -17.74
CA PRO A 89 -32.59 -21.90 -17.05
C PRO A 89 -33.45 -23.08 -16.60
N ALA A 90 -33.15 -23.61 -15.41
CA ALA A 90 -34.12 -24.43 -14.69
C ALA A 90 -35.36 -23.54 -14.44
N PRO A 91 -36.58 -24.05 -14.62
CA PRO A 91 -37.79 -23.27 -14.36
C PRO A 91 -37.72 -22.77 -12.92
N ALA A 92 -37.74 -21.45 -12.74
CA ALA A 92 -37.75 -20.83 -11.43
C ALA A 92 -39.05 -21.20 -10.72
N VAL A 93 -39.00 -22.26 -9.93
CA VAL A 93 -39.97 -22.50 -8.87
C VAL A 93 -39.70 -21.43 -7.83
N PHE A 94 -40.53 -20.39 -7.81
CA PHE A 94 -40.55 -19.42 -6.72
C PHE A 94 -41.04 -20.15 -5.47
N ALA A 95 -40.12 -20.80 -4.77
CA ALA A 95 -40.34 -21.18 -3.38
C ALA A 95 -40.54 -19.88 -2.59
N PRO A 96 -41.51 -19.82 -1.66
CA PRO A 96 -41.58 -18.70 -0.73
C PRO A 96 -40.23 -18.57 -0.04
N VAL A 97 -39.63 -17.39 -0.09
CA VAL A 97 -38.48 -17.05 0.76
C VAL A 97 -39.00 -17.18 2.17
N VAL A 98 -38.70 -18.31 2.82
CA VAL A 98 -38.84 -18.42 4.26
C VAL A 98 -37.80 -17.44 4.80
N GLU A 99 -38.26 -16.28 5.24
CA GLU A 99 -37.44 -15.35 6.01
C GLU A 99 -36.99 -16.10 7.26
N ASP A 100 -35.80 -16.68 7.18
CA ASP A 100 -35.14 -17.24 8.35
C ASP A 100 -34.65 -16.06 9.19
N ASP A 101 -35.53 -15.59 10.07
CA ASP A 101 -35.26 -14.50 11.02
C ASP A 101 -33.94 -14.72 11.78
N GLY A 102 -33.51 -15.98 11.96
CA GLY A 102 -32.23 -16.34 12.56
C GLY A 102 -31.01 -15.98 11.70
N ALA A 103 -31.10 -16.18 10.38
CA ALA A 103 -30.02 -15.83 9.45
C ALA A 103 -29.85 -14.31 9.32
N LEU A 104 -30.96 -13.57 9.29
CA LEU A 104 -30.93 -12.10 9.27
C LEU A 104 -30.36 -11.53 10.59
N ALA A 105 -30.74 -12.11 11.73
CA ALA A 105 -30.18 -11.77 13.03
C ALA A 105 -28.67 -12.05 13.11
N ALA A 106 -28.20 -13.18 12.56
CA ALA A 106 -26.78 -13.50 12.52
C ALA A 106 -25.98 -12.52 11.64
N MET A 107 -26.48 -12.19 10.46
CA MET A 107 -25.82 -11.22 9.56
C MET A 107 -25.77 -9.81 10.16
N THR A 108 -26.82 -9.40 10.88
CA THR A 108 -26.84 -8.10 11.56
C THR A 108 -25.88 -8.06 12.75
N ALA A 109 -25.80 -9.13 13.55
CA ALA A 109 -24.82 -9.25 14.62
C ALA A 109 -23.37 -9.22 14.10
N GLU A 110 -23.09 -9.94 13.00
CA GLU A 110 -21.78 -9.93 12.36
C GLU A 110 -21.42 -8.53 11.83
N ARG A 111 -22.37 -7.85 11.17
CA ARG A 111 -22.18 -6.47 10.72
C ARG A 111 -21.85 -5.54 11.89
N ASP A 112 -22.58 -5.64 12.99
CA ASP A 112 -22.41 -4.77 14.14
C ASP A 112 -21.05 -5.03 14.83
N GLU A 113 -20.58 -6.29 14.85
CA GLU A 113 -19.22 -6.63 15.28
C GLU A 113 -18.15 -5.97 14.40
N TRP A 114 -18.31 -6.02 13.07
CA TRP A 114 -17.38 -5.38 12.13
C TRP A 114 -17.38 -3.86 12.27
N VAL A 115 -18.54 -3.24 12.51
CA VAL A 115 -18.64 -1.80 12.78
C VAL A 115 -17.92 -1.43 14.08
N ALA A 116 -18.07 -2.22 15.13
CA ALA A 116 -17.37 -2.00 16.39
C ALA A 116 -15.84 -2.12 16.22
N LYS A 117 -15.37 -3.13 15.48
CA LYS A 117 -13.95 -3.29 15.13
C LYS A 117 -13.42 -2.12 14.32
N ALA A 118 -14.18 -1.63 13.34
CA ALA A 118 -13.80 -0.47 12.53
C ALA A 118 -13.61 0.79 13.40
N ALA A 119 -14.56 1.06 14.30
CA ALA A 119 -14.46 2.19 15.23
C ALA A 119 -13.23 2.09 16.15
N ALA A 120 -12.91 0.87 16.64
CA ALA A 120 -11.72 0.64 17.44
C ALA A 120 -10.42 0.92 16.65
N TYR A 121 -10.36 0.48 15.38
CA TYR A 121 -9.21 0.78 14.53
C TYR A 121 -9.07 2.27 14.22
N GLU A 122 -10.17 2.99 13.99
CA GLU A 122 -10.13 4.45 13.81
C GLU A 122 -9.54 5.17 15.02
N GLN A 123 -9.89 4.72 16.23
CA GLN A 123 -9.32 5.26 17.46
C GLN A 123 -7.80 5.04 17.55
N VAL A 124 -7.33 3.82 17.25
CA VAL A 124 -5.89 3.50 17.24
C VAL A 124 -5.15 4.32 16.19
N VAL A 125 -5.71 4.46 14.99
CA VAL A 125 -5.13 5.29 13.92
C VAL A 125 -5.05 6.75 14.35
N GLY A 126 -6.09 7.27 15.02
CA GLY A 126 -6.09 8.60 15.59
C GLY A 126 -4.95 8.80 16.61
N GLU A 127 -4.79 7.87 17.54
CA GLU A 127 -3.73 7.92 18.55
C GLU A 127 -2.33 7.85 17.90
N LEU A 128 -2.13 6.95 16.93
CA LEU A 128 -0.87 6.83 16.20
C LEU A 128 -0.53 8.11 15.44
N ARG A 129 -1.52 8.78 14.84
CA ARG A 129 -1.31 10.06 14.14
C ARG A 129 -0.84 11.15 15.10
N VAL A 130 -1.43 11.24 16.28
CA VAL A 130 -1.01 12.21 17.31
C VAL A 130 0.42 11.91 17.78
N ARG A 131 0.76 10.65 18.02
CA ARG A 131 2.13 10.25 18.41
C ARG A 131 3.14 10.55 17.31
N ALA A 132 2.80 10.28 16.04
CA ALA A 132 3.67 10.58 14.90
C ALA A 132 3.92 12.09 14.79
N TRP A 133 2.87 12.90 14.89
CA TRP A 133 3.00 14.36 14.85
C TRP A 133 3.88 14.91 15.99
N ASN A 134 3.71 14.40 17.21
CA ASN A 134 4.55 14.78 18.34
C ASN A 134 6.03 14.36 18.14
N ALA A 135 6.25 13.17 17.58
CA ALA A 135 7.59 12.72 17.24
C ALA A 135 8.25 13.61 16.16
N GLU A 136 7.50 14.01 15.13
CA GLU A 136 7.97 14.93 14.10
C GLU A 136 8.35 16.30 14.67
N ALA A 137 7.53 16.86 15.56
CA ALA A 137 7.83 18.11 16.27
C ALA A 137 9.14 18.01 17.05
N LYS A 138 9.31 16.93 17.83
CA LYS A 138 10.53 16.69 18.61
C LYS A 138 11.77 16.49 17.73
N VAL A 139 11.64 15.84 16.58
CA VAL A 139 12.74 15.74 15.59
C VAL A 139 13.10 17.12 15.03
N GLY A 140 12.12 17.99 14.81
CA GLY A 140 12.33 19.38 14.40
C GLY A 140 13.15 20.16 15.43
N GLU A 141 12.77 20.09 16.71
CA GLU A 141 13.51 20.72 17.82
C GLU A 141 14.95 20.22 17.91
N LEU A 142 15.15 18.91 17.85
CA LEU A 142 16.50 18.31 17.89
C LEU A 142 17.36 18.74 16.70
N ARG A 143 16.80 18.84 15.49
CA ARG A 143 17.51 19.35 14.33
C ARG A 143 17.95 20.80 14.53
N GLN A 144 17.09 21.64 15.10
CA GLN A 144 17.43 23.03 15.40
C GLN A 144 18.58 23.10 16.43
N VAL A 145 18.52 22.30 17.49
CA VAL A 145 19.61 22.21 18.49
C VAL A 145 20.93 21.80 17.81
N VAL A 146 20.92 20.75 16.98
CA VAL A 146 22.13 20.31 16.27
C VAL A 146 22.68 21.40 15.35
N GLN A 147 21.83 22.12 14.63
CA GLN A 147 22.25 23.24 13.76
C GLN A 147 22.88 24.38 14.58
N THR A 148 22.29 24.75 15.72
CA THR A 148 22.85 25.79 16.59
C THR A 148 24.20 25.39 17.16
N MET A 149 24.37 24.13 17.59
CA MET A 149 25.65 23.60 18.05
C MET A 149 26.72 23.57 16.95
N GLN A 150 26.34 23.19 15.72
CA GLN A 150 27.24 23.22 14.57
C GLN A 150 27.65 24.64 14.18
N ALA A 151 26.74 25.61 14.28
CA ALA A 151 27.05 27.01 14.04
C ALA A 151 28.02 27.56 15.10
N ALA A 152 27.77 27.26 16.38
CA ALA A 152 28.64 27.65 17.49
C ALA A 152 30.04 27.03 17.37
N SER A 153 30.14 25.74 17.02
CA SER A 153 31.44 25.07 16.85
C SER A 153 32.23 25.63 15.66
N ARG A 154 31.56 25.96 14.54
CA ARG A 154 32.19 26.64 13.39
C ARG A 154 32.68 28.03 13.76
N ALA A 155 31.91 28.80 14.52
CA ALA A 155 32.31 30.12 14.99
C ALA A 155 33.54 30.05 15.92
N ALA A 156 33.59 29.06 16.81
CA ALA A 156 34.73 28.84 17.69
C ALA A 156 36.00 28.35 16.97
N ALA A 157 35.85 27.63 15.85
CA ALA A 157 36.96 27.15 15.03
C ALA A 157 37.48 28.18 14.01
N ALA A 158 36.81 29.33 13.86
CA ALA A 158 37.26 30.38 12.97
C ALA A 158 38.54 31.05 13.55
N PRO A 159 39.65 31.11 12.80
CA PRO A 159 40.85 31.77 13.29
C PRO A 159 40.58 33.27 13.48
N ALA A 160 41.04 33.83 14.61
CA ALA A 160 41.02 35.26 14.84
C ALA A 160 41.86 35.94 13.76
N ALA A 161 41.18 36.66 12.86
CA ALA A 161 41.79 37.48 11.82
C ALA A 161 42.40 38.76 12.40
#